data_AF-A0A2K9ZD42-F1
#
_entry.id   AF-A0A2K9ZD42-F1
#
_cell.length_a   1.000
_cell.length_b   1.000
_cell.length_c   1.000
_cell.angle_alpha   90.00
_cell.angle_beta   90.00
_cell.angle_gamma   90.00
#
_symmetry.space_group_name_H-M   'P 1'
#
loop_
_entity.id
_entity.type
_entity.pdbx_description
1 polymer ?
#
loop_
_entity_poly.entity_id
_entity_poly.type
_entity_poly.pdbx_seq_one_letter_code
_entity_poly.pdbx_strand_id
1 'polypeptide(L)'
;MTDLFQEPEDATPLEPHEREGLLQTWITHRRDLNEAEQENIVEGAAWSRGRRRVSLERMLSEDFMRTLHKRMFGDVWEWAGTFRTTERNIGIQAYRIGVELGSLLRDVLYWIEHVTFPADEVAVRFHHRLVAIHPFPNGNGRHARLAADLLIERLGRERFSWGGGTLADVGELRARYVAALRAADNHDVVPLLEFART
;
A
#
# COMPACT_ATOMS: atom_id res chain seq x y z
N MET A 1 26.69 1.55 13.10
CA MET A 1 25.31 1.76 13.60
C MET A 1 24.49 2.17 12.41
N THR A 2 23.58 1.30 11.95
CA THR A 2 22.63 1.65 10.90
C THR A 2 21.62 2.61 11.52
N ASP A 3 21.43 3.78 10.92
CA ASP A 3 20.46 4.76 11.40
C ASP A 3 19.05 4.12 11.33
N LEU A 4 18.29 4.21 12.44
CA LEU A 4 16.95 3.67 12.59
C LEU A 4 16.02 4.16 11.46
N PHE A 5 16.24 5.38 10.97
CA PHE A 5 15.45 5.99 9.90
C PHE A 5 16.17 6.02 8.55
N GLN A 6 17.31 5.31 8.41
CA GLN A 6 17.96 5.12 7.11
C GLN A 6 17.06 4.28 6.20
N GLU A 7 16.63 4.85 5.10
CA GLU A 7 15.77 4.21 4.11
C GLU A 7 16.52 4.01 2.77
N PRO A 8 16.07 3.11 1.88
CA PRO A 8 16.45 3.12 0.46
C PRO A 8 16.15 4.48 -0.20
N GLU A 9 16.89 4.85 -1.26
CA GLU A 9 16.74 6.15 -1.97
C GLU A 9 15.32 6.44 -2.47
N ASP A 10 14.56 5.39 -2.79
CA ASP A 10 13.21 5.46 -3.35
C ASP A 10 12.11 5.29 -2.27
N ALA A 11 12.47 5.25 -0.99
CA ALA A 11 11.51 5.27 0.10
C ALA A 11 11.05 6.69 0.41
N THR A 12 9.95 6.77 1.14
CA THR A 12 9.40 8.05 1.60
C THR A 12 9.95 8.34 3.00
N PRO A 13 10.88 9.30 3.14
CA PRO A 13 11.43 9.63 4.45
C PRO A 13 10.34 10.24 5.32
N LEU A 14 10.39 9.90 6.61
CA LEU A 14 9.55 10.52 7.62
C LEU A 14 10.10 11.90 7.99
N GLU A 15 9.20 12.86 8.14
CA GLU A 15 9.49 14.17 8.72
C GLU A 15 9.84 14.04 10.21
N PRO A 16 10.60 14.98 10.82
CA PRO A 16 10.98 14.88 12.23
C PRO A 16 9.81 14.62 13.20
N HIS A 17 8.71 15.35 13.06
CA HIS A 17 7.51 15.18 13.88
C HIS A 17 6.79 13.83 13.66
N GLU A 18 6.98 13.18 12.51
CA GLU A 18 6.41 11.86 12.22
C GLU A 18 7.25 10.75 12.82
N ARG A 19 8.57 10.97 12.95
CA ARG A 19 9.50 10.08 13.67
C ARG A 19 9.22 10.10 15.17
N GLU A 20 8.83 11.24 15.72
CA GLU A 20 8.39 11.39 17.11
C GLU A 20 7.13 10.56 17.42
N GLY A 21 6.33 10.23 16.41
CA GLY A 21 5.14 9.38 16.54
C GLY A 21 5.44 7.88 16.70
N LEU A 22 6.70 7.46 16.86
CA LEU A 22 7.06 6.08 17.14
C LEU A 22 6.64 5.71 18.57
N LEU A 23 5.71 4.76 18.70
CA LEU A 23 5.08 4.44 19.98
C LEU A 23 5.94 3.53 20.87
N GLN A 24 6.72 2.64 20.26
CA GLN A 24 7.39 1.56 20.98
C GLN A 24 8.84 1.93 21.33
N THR A 25 9.10 2.14 22.62
CA THR A 25 10.41 2.61 23.13
C THR A 25 11.55 1.60 22.99
N TRP A 26 11.25 0.32 22.75
CA TRP A 26 12.25 -0.74 22.56
C TRP A 26 12.82 -0.78 21.13
N ILE A 27 12.19 -0.11 20.16
CA ILE A 27 12.67 -0.03 18.78
C ILE A 27 13.87 0.91 18.75
N THR A 28 15.07 0.33 18.63
CA THR A 28 16.34 1.08 18.61
C THR A 28 17.15 0.84 17.34
N HIS A 29 16.85 -0.23 16.60
CA HIS A 29 17.44 -0.54 15.31
C HIS A 29 16.39 -0.68 14.22
N ARG A 30 16.80 -0.41 12.97
CA ARG A 30 15.93 -0.57 11.78
C ARG A 30 15.31 -1.97 11.67
N ARG A 31 16.03 -3.02 12.08
CA ARG A 31 15.49 -4.40 12.06
C ARG A 31 14.30 -4.56 13.02
N ASP A 32 14.36 -3.92 14.18
CA ASP A 32 13.34 -3.98 15.23
C ASP A 32 12.06 -3.30 14.70
N LEU A 33 12.23 -2.15 14.04
CA LEU A 33 11.14 -1.44 13.37
C LEU A 33 10.51 -2.29 12.26
N ASN A 34 11.34 -2.91 11.40
CA ASN A 34 10.84 -3.73 10.30
C ASN A 34 10.06 -4.95 10.83
N GLU A 35 10.52 -5.58 11.90
CA GLU A 35 9.84 -6.72 12.54
C GLU A 35 8.49 -6.29 13.13
N ALA A 36 8.47 -5.23 13.94
CA ALA A 36 7.23 -4.72 14.55
C ALA A 36 6.19 -4.29 13.50
N GLU A 37 6.62 -3.60 12.43
CA GLU A 37 5.73 -3.25 11.31
C GLU A 37 5.22 -4.51 10.59
N GLN A 38 6.07 -5.50 10.37
CA GLN A 38 5.69 -6.73 9.68
C GLN A 38 4.66 -7.54 10.47
N GLU A 39 4.81 -7.63 11.79
CA GLU A 39 3.82 -8.27 12.67
C GLU A 39 2.45 -7.56 12.58
N ASN A 40 2.44 -6.22 12.68
CA ASN A 40 1.22 -5.43 12.54
C ASN A 40 0.56 -5.60 11.16
N ILE A 41 1.34 -5.69 10.08
CA ILE A 41 0.83 -5.93 8.73
C ILE A 41 0.15 -7.30 8.64
N VAL A 42 0.73 -8.35 9.25
CA VAL A 42 0.14 -9.69 9.29
C VAL A 42 -1.20 -9.65 10.04
N GLU A 43 -1.24 -9.00 11.20
CA GLU A 43 -2.48 -8.83 11.99
C GLU A 43 -3.54 -8.01 11.24
N GLY A 44 -3.15 -6.92 10.59
CA GLY A 44 -4.04 -6.12 9.76
C GLY A 44 -4.62 -6.90 8.58
N ALA A 45 -3.82 -7.78 7.97
CA ALA A 45 -4.28 -8.67 6.91
C ALA A 45 -5.20 -9.79 7.43
N ALA A 46 -4.95 -10.33 8.63
CA ALA A 46 -5.84 -11.29 9.27
C ALA A 46 -7.20 -10.66 9.62
N TRP A 47 -7.18 -9.46 10.20
CA TRP A 47 -8.38 -8.67 10.52
C TRP A 47 -9.25 -8.41 9.28
N SER A 48 -8.65 -7.97 8.17
CA SER A 48 -9.39 -7.64 6.95
C SER A 48 -9.97 -8.89 6.29
N ARG A 49 -9.20 -9.98 6.24
CA ARG A 49 -9.68 -11.28 5.73
C ARG A 49 -10.72 -11.93 6.62
N GLY A 50 -10.72 -11.70 7.93
CA GLY A 50 -11.82 -12.12 8.81
C GLY A 50 -13.16 -11.44 8.48
N ARG A 51 -13.14 -10.34 7.72
CA ARG A 51 -14.30 -9.53 7.35
C ARG A 51 -14.78 -9.74 5.92
N ARG A 52 -14.64 -10.96 5.35
CA ARG A 52 -15.05 -11.27 3.95
C ARG A 52 -16.51 -10.91 3.62
N ARG A 53 -17.39 -10.82 4.62
CA ARG A 53 -18.81 -10.45 4.46
C ARG A 53 -19.08 -8.94 4.30
N VAL A 54 -18.08 -8.10 4.52
CA VAL A 54 -18.18 -6.65 4.24
C VAL A 54 -18.42 -6.45 2.74
N SER A 55 -19.31 -5.54 2.32
CA SER A 55 -19.57 -5.32 0.89
C SER A 55 -18.36 -4.71 0.15
N LEU A 56 -18.36 -4.79 -1.18
CA LEU A 56 -17.31 -4.17 -2.01
C LEU A 56 -17.27 -2.65 -1.81
N GLU A 57 -18.41 -1.99 -1.71
CA GLU A 57 -18.53 -0.54 -1.50
C GLU A 57 -17.93 -0.14 -0.15
N ARG A 58 -18.19 -0.92 0.90
CA ARG A 58 -17.62 -0.65 2.21
C ARG A 58 -16.12 -0.92 2.24
N MET A 59 -15.65 -1.95 1.53
CA MET A 59 -14.21 -2.19 1.35
C MET A 59 -13.55 -1.05 0.56
N LEU A 60 -14.18 -0.58 -0.51
CA LEU A 60 -13.72 0.51 -1.36
C LEU A 60 -14.23 1.86 -0.81
N SER A 61 -14.00 2.10 0.47
CA SER A 61 -14.32 3.36 1.15
C SER A 61 -13.08 3.97 1.80
N GLU A 62 -13.08 5.30 1.95
CA GLU A 62 -12.00 6.00 2.66
C GLU A 62 -11.83 5.48 4.10
N ASP A 63 -12.95 5.25 4.80
CA ASP A 63 -12.96 4.69 6.16
C ASP A 63 -12.23 3.35 6.22
N PHE A 64 -12.48 2.46 5.26
CA PHE A 64 -11.79 1.18 5.19
C PHE A 64 -10.31 1.35 4.87
N MET A 65 -9.93 2.24 3.95
CA MET A 65 -8.52 2.49 3.61
C MET A 65 -7.73 3.00 4.82
N ARG A 66 -8.30 3.96 5.57
CA ARG A 66 -7.73 4.47 6.82
C ARG A 66 -7.66 3.40 7.90
N THR A 67 -8.75 2.64 8.08
CA THR A 67 -8.80 1.59 9.09
C THR A 67 -7.80 0.47 8.77
N LEU A 68 -7.67 0.08 7.51
CA LEU A 68 -6.69 -0.91 7.07
C LEU A 68 -5.28 -0.44 7.42
N HIS A 69 -4.92 0.80 7.07
CA HIS A 69 -3.62 1.36 7.42
C HIS A 69 -3.41 1.42 8.95
N LYS A 70 -4.42 1.86 9.71
CA LYS A 70 -4.36 1.87 11.17
C LYS A 70 -4.11 0.47 11.74
N ARG A 71 -4.71 -0.56 11.16
CA ARG A 71 -4.48 -1.95 11.59
C ARG A 71 -3.10 -2.48 11.22
N MET A 72 -2.50 -1.96 10.15
CA MET A 72 -1.18 -2.37 9.67
C MET A 72 -0.02 -1.68 10.39
N PHE A 73 -0.26 -0.56 11.06
CA PHE A 73 0.83 0.28 11.60
C PHE A 73 0.52 0.90 12.97
N GLY A 74 -0.68 0.70 13.53
CA GLY A 74 -1.19 1.45 14.68
C GLY A 74 -0.59 1.09 16.03
N ASP A 75 0.09 -0.05 16.15
CA ASP A 75 0.86 -0.34 17.37
C ASP A 75 2.28 0.24 17.28
N VAL A 76 2.73 0.63 16.09
CA VAL A 76 4.08 1.18 15.84
C VAL A 76 4.04 2.70 15.75
N TRP A 77 3.05 3.26 15.07
CA TRP A 77 3.00 4.66 14.67
C TRP A 77 1.71 5.34 15.11
N GLU A 78 1.83 6.48 15.79
CA GLU A 78 0.69 7.29 16.23
C GLU A 78 -0.17 7.79 15.06
N TRP A 79 0.47 8.16 13.95
CA TRP A 79 -0.20 8.70 12.77
C TRP A 79 -0.91 7.63 11.91
N ALA A 80 -0.87 6.35 12.29
CA ALA A 80 -1.43 5.28 11.49
C ALA A 80 -2.94 5.46 11.23
N GLY A 81 -3.32 5.50 9.95
CA GLY A 81 -4.70 5.74 9.50
C GLY A 81 -5.04 7.21 9.27
N THR A 82 -4.09 8.11 9.52
CA THR A 82 -4.22 9.54 9.25
C THR A 82 -3.46 9.90 7.98
N PHE A 83 -4.11 10.61 7.06
CA PHE A 83 -3.43 11.09 5.86
C PHE A 83 -2.32 12.07 6.23
N ARG A 84 -1.24 12.04 5.44
CA ARG A 84 -0.18 13.03 5.59
C ARG A 84 -0.72 14.43 5.29
N THR A 85 -0.22 15.40 6.03
CA THR A 85 -0.50 16.83 5.84
C THR A 85 0.69 17.57 5.23
N THR A 86 1.80 16.88 5.06
CA THR A 86 3.06 17.40 4.55
C THR A 86 3.33 16.86 3.14
N GLU A 87 4.01 17.66 2.34
CA GLU A 87 4.37 17.30 0.97
C GLU A 87 5.49 16.26 0.93
N ARG A 88 5.54 15.52 -0.18
CA ARG A 88 6.51 14.44 -0.42
C ARG A 88 7.09 14.52 -1.82
N ASN A 89 8.24 13.91 -2.01
CA ASN A 89 8.85 13.68 -3.32
C ASN A 89 8.08 12.66 -4.17
N ILE A 90 7.25 11.83 -3.53
CA ILE A 90 6.38 10.82 -4.15
C ILE A 90 4.95 11.09 -3.69
N GLY A 91 4.01 11.07 -4.63
CA GLY A 91 2.60 11.30 -4.35
C GLY A 91 2.07 12.63 -4.86
N ILE A 92 0.78 12.84 -4.68
CA ILE A 92 0.11 14.09 -5.03
C ILE A 92 0.22 15.14 -3.91
N GLN A 93 -0.34 16.33 -4.11
CA GLN A 93 -0.41 17.33 -3.06
C GLN A 93 -1.26 16.85 -1.87
N ALA A 94 -0.81 17.09 -0.64
CA ALA A 94 -1.44 16.53 0.56
C ALA A 94 -2.93 16.91 0.69
N TYR A 95 -3.26 18.16 0.34
CA TYR A 95 -4.64 18.66 0.40
C TYR A 95 -5.59 17.99 -0.61
N ARG A 96 -5.07 17.27 -1.62
CA ARG A 96 -5.85 16.58 -2.66
C ARG A 96 -6.14 15.12 -2.32
N ILE A 97 -5.49 14.55 -1.31
CA ILE A 97 -5.54 13.11 -1.00
C ILE A 97 -6.99 12.59 -0.88
N GLY A 98 -7.83 13.25 -0.07
CA GLY A 98 -9.22 12.79 0.12
C GLY A 98 -10.03 12.80 -1.18
N VAL A 99 -9.87 13.83 -2.02
CA VAL A 99 -10.60 13.97 -3.29
C VAL A 99 -10.15 12.90 -4.30
N GLU A 100 -8.85 12.75 -4.49
CA GLU A 100 -8.29 11.79 -5.45
C GLU A 100 -8.52 10.34 -5.02
N LEU A 101 -8.42 10.04 -3.72
CA LEU A 101 -8.77 8.72 -3.20
C LEU A 101 -10.26 8.43 -3.41
N GLY A 102 -11.14 9.38 -3.09
CA GLY A 102 -12.57 9.22 -3.34
C GLY A 102 -12.88 8.98 -4.83
N SER A 103 -12.16 9.65 -5.74
CA SER A 103 -12.29 9.41 -7.18
C SER A 103 -11.83 8.01 -7.55
N LEU A 104 -10.64 7.60 -7.11
CA LEU A 104 -10.10 6.26 -7.37
C LEU A 104 -11.07 5.16 -6.92
N LEU A 105 -11.61 5.26 -5.71
CA LEU A 105 -12.51 4.25 -5.17
C LEU A 105 -13.81 4.12 -6.00
N ARG A 106 -14.36 5.24 -6.47
CA ARG A 106 -15.51 5.24 -7.39
C ARG A 106 -15.16 4.66 -8.75
N ASP A 107 -14.00 5.01 -9.29
CA ASP A 107 -13.53 4.47 -10.57
C ASP A 107 -13.39 2.94 -10.51
N VAL A 108 -12.85 2.41 -9.40
CA VAL A 108 -12.72 0.95 -9.20
C VAL A 108 -14.09 0.28 -9.13
N LEU A 109 -15.04 0.84 -8.38
CA LEU A 109 -16.42 0.32 -8.35
C LEU A 109 -17.04 0.32 -9.75
N TYR A 110 -16.87 1.41 -10.49
CA TYR A 110 -17.35 1.54 -11.88
C TYR A 110 -16.72 0.48 -12.79
N TRP A 111 -15.40 0.27 -12.71
CA TRP A 111 -14.70 -0.72 -13.52
C TRP A 111 -15.20 -2.15 -13.26
N ILE A 112 -15.56 -2.46 -12.01
CA ILE A 112 -16.13 -3.75 -11.62
C ILE A 112 -17.55 -3.89 -12.17
N GLU A 113 -18.40 -2.90 -11.93
CA GLU A 113 -19.81 -2.90 -12.35
C GLU A 113 -19.97 -3.05 -13.87
N HIS A 114 -19.14 -2.33 -14.63
CA HIS A 114 -19.21 -2.31 -16.09
C HIS A 114 -18.24 -3.28 -16.78
N VAL A 115 -17.52 -4.10 -16.00
CA VAL A 115 -16.52 -5.06 -16.53
C VAL A 115 -15.54 -4.36 -17.49
N THR A 116 -15.09 -3.15 -17.12
CA THR A 116 -14.24 -2.31 -17.97
C THR A 116 -12.88 -2.96 -18.22
N PHE A 117 -12.39 -3.71 -17.23
CA PHE A 117 -11.12 -4.45 -17.30
C PHE A 117 -11.28 -5.85 -16.68
N PRO A 118 -10.40 -6.81 -17.02
CA PRO A 118 -10.28 -8.05 -16.28
C PRO A 118 -10.00 -7.80 -14.79
N ALA A 119 -10.46 -8.70 -13.91
CA ALA A 119 -10.34 -8.55 -12.46
C ALA A 119 -8.90 -8.27 -11.96
N ASP A 120 -7.91 -8.95 -12.55
CA ASP A 120 -6.49 -8.74 -12.23
C ASP A 120 -6.06 -7.30 -12.55
N GLU A 121 -6.45 -6.80 -13.73
CA GLU A 121 -6.14 -5.44 -14.16
C GLU A 121 -6.86 -4.38 -13.31
N VAL A 122 -8.11 -4.61 -12.93
CA VAL A 122 -8.81 -3.73 -11.97
C VAL A 122 -8.01 -3.59 -10.67
N ALA A 123 -7.57 -4.72 -10.09
CA ALA A 123 -6.85 -4.71 -8.82
C ALA A 123 -5.43 -4.12 -8.94
N VAL A 124 -4.73 -4.35 -10.06
CA VAL A 124 -3.41 -3.76 -10.31
C VAL A 124 -3.50 -2.26 -10.59
N ARG A 125 -4.51 -1.78 -11.33
CA ARG A 125 -4.75 -0.35 -11.52
C ARG A 125 -5.13 0.34 -10.22
N PHE A 126 -5.93 -0.33 -9.38
CA PHE A 126 -6.24 0.14 -8.03
C PHE A 126 -4.97 0.28 -7.19
N HIS A 127 -4.11 -0.75 -7.18
CA HIS A 127 -2.81 -0.72 -6.51
C HIS A 127 -1.95 0.47 -6.99
N HIS A 128 -1.72 0.58 -8.30
CA HIS A 128 -0.86 1.60 -8.90
C HIS A 128 -1.32 3.01 -8.56
N ARG A 129 -2.61 3.30 -8.75
CA ARG A 129 -3.15 4.63 -8.44
C ARG A 129 -3.13 4.94 -6.94
N LEU A 130 -3.30 3.94 -6.08
CA LEU A 130 -3.20 4.14 -4.62
C LEU A 130 -1.76 4.47 -4.20
N VAL A 131 -0.76 3.82 -4.80
CA VAL A 131 0.67 4.17 -4.63
C VAL A 131 0.94 5.59 -5.14
N ALA A 132 0.37 5.98 -6.28
CA ALA A 132 0.53 7.31 -6.87
C ALA A 132 -0.15 8.43 -6.07
N ILE A 133 -1.27 8.16 -5.38
CA ILE A 133 -1.88 9.11 -4.45
C ILE A 133 -0.99 9.29 -3.20
N HIS A 134 -0.42 8.19 -2.71
CA HIS A 134 0.50 8.19 -1.56
C HIS A 134 -0.11 8.84 -0.30
N PRO A 135 -1.23 8.31 0.23
CA PRO A 135 -2.07 8.98 1.22
C PRO A 135 -1.45 9.15 2.62
N PHE A 136 -0.57 8.25 3.05
CA PHE A 136 -0.06 8.20 4.43
C PHE A 136 1.42 8.65 4.52
N PRO A 137 1.91 9.01 5.72
CA PRO A 137 3.33 9.36 5.93
C PRO A 137 4.34 8.28 5.47
N ASN A 138 4.07 7.01 5.75
CA ASN A 138 4.82 5.84 5.26
C ASN A 138 3.84 4.65 5.07
N GLY A 139 4.33 3.49 4.65
CA GLY A 139 3.51 2.27 4.54
C GLY A 139 2.70 2.15 3.25
N ASN A 140 2.67 3.18 2.40
CA ASN A 140 1.80 3.25 1.22
C ASN A 140 1.93 2.06 0.25
N GLY A 141 3.14 1.63 -0.08
CA GLY A 141 3.34 0.47 -0.96
C GLY A 141 2.82 -0.84 -0.36
N ARG A 142 3.04 -1.04 0.96
CA ARG A 142 2.57 -2.23 1.70
C ARG A 142 1.05 -2.22 1.82
N HIS A 143 0.48 -1.07 2.15
CA HIS A 143 -0.96 -0.82 2.20
C HIS A 143 -1.62 -1.08 0.84
N ALA A 144 -1.07 -0.53 -0.25
CA ALA A 144 -1.63 -0.68 -1.57
C ALA A 144 -1.57 -2.11 -2.10
N ARG A 145 -0.50 -2.87 -1.81
CA ARG A 145 -0.43 -4.31 -2.16
C ARG A 145 -1.49 -5.11 -1.43
N LEU A 146 -1.62 -4.93 -0.11
CA LEU A 146 -2.63 -5.62 0.68
C LEU A 146 -4.06 -5.23 0.23
N ALA A 147 -4.31 -3.96 -0.06
CA ALA A 147 -5.62 -3.50 -0.54
C ALA A 147 -6.00 -4.17 -1.88
N ALA A 148 -5.04 -4.32 -2.79
CA ALA A 148 -5.25 -5.02 -4.06
C ALA A 148 -5.41 -6.53 -3.89
N ASP A 149 -4.66 -7.16 -2.97
CA ASP A 149 -4.85 -8.57 -2.61
C ASP A 149 -6.25 -8.83 -2.07
N LEU A 150 -6.73 -7.96 -1.18
CA LEU A 150 -8.09 -8.08 -0.67
C LEU A 150 -9.12 -7.92 -1.79
N LEU A 151 -8.86 -7.02 -2.75
CA LEU A 151 -9.82 -6.75 -3.83
C LEU A 151 -9.90 -7.95 -4.76
N ILE A 152 -8.76 -8.48 -5.19
CA ILE A 152 -8.73 -9.64 -6.09
C ILE A 152 -9.31 -10.90 -5.42
N GLU A 153 -9.08 -11.07 -4.10
CA GLU A 153 -9.74 -12.10 -3.29
C GLU A 153 -11.28 -11.91 -3.28
N ARG A 154 -11.79 -10.67 -3.19
CA ARG A 154 -13.25 -10.39 -3.28
C ARG A 154 -13.82 -10.65 -4.67
N LEU A 155 -13.02 -10.47 -5.71
CA LEU A 155 -13.39 -10.79 -7.09
C LEU A 155 -13.27 -12.30 -7.39
N GLY A 156 -13.06 -13.14 -6.37
CA GLY A 156 -13.06 -14.59 -6.49
C GLY A 156 -11.78 -15.18 -7.09
N ARG A 157 -10.69 -14.43 -7.09
CA ARG A 157 -9.38 -14.87 -7.60
C ARG A 157 -8.36 -14.99 -6.48
N GLU A 158 -7.26 -15.66 -6.76
CA GLU A 158 -6.15 -15.77 -5.82
C GLU A 158 -5.44 -14.43 -5.63
N ARG A 159 -4.90 -14.20 -4.43
CA ARG A 159 -4.06 -13.05 -4.12
C ARG A 159 -2.83 -13.00 -5.03
N PHE A 160 -2.25 -11.82 -5.18
CA PHE A 160 -1.04 -11.65 -5.96
C PHE A 160 0.18 -12.20 -5.20
N SER A 161 1.19 -12.58 -5.97
CA SER A 161 2.49 -13.01 -5.46
C SER A 161 3.46 -11.84 -5.32
N TRP A 162 3.24 -10.77 -6.09
CA TRP A 162 4.08 -9.57 -6.13
C TRP A 162 5.56 -9.88 -6.38
N GLY A 163 5.81 -10.80 -7.32
CA GLY A 163 7.15 -11.31 -7.64
C GLY A 163 7.66 -12.34 -6.63
N GLY A 164 6.73 -13.18 -6.14
CA GLY A 164 6.97 -14.20 -5.13
C GLY A 164 7.68 -15.42 -5.72
N GLY A 165 8.97 -15.28 -6.03
CA GLY A 165 9.86 -16.35 -6.49
C GLY A 165 11.19 -16.40 -5.70
N THR A 166 11.84 -17.56 -5.73
CA THR A 166 13.14 -17.94 -5.11
C THR A 166 14.19 -16.83 -5.03
N LEU A 167 14.91 -16.75 -3.90
CA LEU A 167 16.29 -16.21 -3.71
C LEU A 167 16.70 -14.97 -4.55
N ALA A 168 15.76 -14.16 -5.01
CA ALA A 168 16.05 -12.89 -5.64
C ALA A 168 16.60 -11.97 -4.55
N ASP A 169 17.71 -11.30 -4.85
CA ASP A 169 18.18 -10.22 -4.01
C ASP A 169 17.00 -9.25 -3.82
N VAL A 170 16.69 -8.90 -2.56
CA VAL A 170 15.64 -7.93 -2.20
C VAL A 170 15.81 -6.65 -3.02
N GLY A 171 17.04 -6.28 -3.36
CA GLY A 171 17.37 -5.17 -4.25
C GLY A 171 16.88 -5.36 -5.69
N GLU A 172 17.08 -6.53 -6.29
CA GLU A 172 16.66 -6.82 -7.67
C GLU A 172 15.13 -6.87 -7.78
N LEU A 173 14.46 -7.53 -6.84
CA LEU A 173 13.00 -7.60 -6.82
C LEU A 173 12.38 -6.21 -6.68
N ARG A 174 12.95 -5.38 -5.80
CA ARG A 174 12.55 -3.98 -5.63
C ARG A 174 12.78 -3.18 -6.92
N ALA A 175 13.93 -3.33 -7.57
CA ALA A 175 14.23 -2.62 -8.82
C ALA A 175 13.24 -2.98 -9.93
N ARG A 176 12.89 -4.27 -10.09
CA ARG A 176 11.87 -4.74 -11.04
C ARG A 176 10.50 -4.16 -10.74
N TYR A 177 10.09 -4.16 -9.47
CA TYR A 177 8.82 -3.56 -9.05
C TYR A 177 8.76 -2.05 -9.36
N VAL A 178 9.81 -1.31 -9.03
CA VAL A 178 9.89 0.13 -9.33
C VAL A 178 9.88 0.40 -10.83
N ALA A 179 10.58 -0.42 -11.63
CA ALA A 179 10.54 -0.32 -13.09
C ALA A 179 9.11 -0.56 -13.64
N ALA A 180 8.39 -1.54 -13.10
CA ALA A 180 7.02 -1.82 -13.47
C ALA A 180 6.04 -0.69 -13.10
N LEU A 181 6.22 -0.06 -11.93
CA LEU A 181 5.46 1.15 -11.54
C LEU A 181 5.73 2.30 -12.52
N ARG A 182 6.99 2.55 -12.88
CA ARG A 182 7.37 3.60 -13.85
C ARG A 182 6.80 3.34 -15.25
N ALA A 183 6.68 2.08 -15.68
CA ALA A 183 5.99 1.74 -16.92
C ALA A 183 4.49 2.09 -16.81
N ALA A 184 3.86 1.72 -15.69
CA ALA A 184 2.45 2.02 -15.43
C ALA A 184 2.17 3.54 -15.34
N ASP A 185 3.13 4.34 -14.86
CA ASP A 185 3.06 5.81 -14.88
C ASP A 185 2.96 6.36 -16.33
N ASN A 186 3.49 5.63 -17.31
CA ASN A 186 3.40 5.94 -18.75
C ASN A 186 2.24 5.22 -19.45
N HIS A 187 1.22 4.79 -18.69
CA HIS A 187 0.05 4.04 -19.15
C HIS A 187 0.32 2.62 -19.65
N ASP A 188 1.55 2.11 -19.52
CA ASP A 188 1.87 0.71 -19.78
C ASP A 188 1.73 -0.13 -18.50
N VAL A 189 0.53 -0.66 -18.27
CA VAL A 189 0.22 -1.44 -17.06
C VAL A 189 0.71 -2.90 -17.14
N VAL A 190 1.10 -3.37 -18.33
CA VAL A 190 1.41 -4.79 -18.58
C VAL A 190 2.58 -5.28 -17.71
N PRO A 191 3.71 -4.57 -17.59
CA PRO A 191 4.82 -5.01 -16.74
C PRO A 191 4.42 -5.16 -15.26
N LEU A 192 3.50 -4.32 -14.77
CA LEU A 192 3.03 -4.38 -13.39
C LEU A 192 2.05 -5.55 -13.17
N LEU A 193 1.22 -5.85 -14.17
CA LEU A 193 0.36 -7.04 -14.15
C LEU A 193 1.16 -8.32 -14.10
N GLU A 194 2.17 -8.44 -14.96
CA GLU A 194 3.07 -9.59 -14.98
C GLU A 194 3.80 -9.72 -13.65
N PHE A 195 4.38 -8.63 -13.15
CA PHE A 195 5.05 -8.61 -11.84
C PHE A 195 4.12 -9.07 -10.71
N ALA A 196 2.86 -8.63 -10.70
CA ALA A 196 1.91 -8.99 -9.64
C ALA A 196 1.60 -10.51 -9.62
N ARG A 197 1.73 -11.20 -10.76
CA ARG A 197 1.43 -12.64 -10.91
C ARG A 197 2.66 -13.55 -10.99
N THR A 198 3.88 -12.99 -11.04
CA THR A 198 5.13 -13.78 -11.04
C THR A 198 5.46 -14.45 -9.73
#